data_AF-A0A2E1NEX5-F1
#
_entry.id   AF-A0A2E1NEX5-F1
#
_cell.length_a   1.000
_cell.length_b   1.000
_cell.length_c   1.000
_cell.angle_alpha   90.00
_cell.angle_beta   90.00
_cell.angle_gamma   90.00
#
_symmetry.space_group_name_H-M   'P 1'
#
loop_
_entity.id
_entity.type
_entity.pdbx_description
1 polymer ?
#
loop_
_entity_poly.entity_id
_entity_poly.type
_entity_poly.pdbx_seq_one_letter_code
_entity_poly.pdbx_strand_id
1 'polypeptide(L)'
;MNKLLKIIIPVILSSTFLQSQSLQGNIEVNAITVHYTYVARASDSPEDTENGGGGTVSVSWPSSAEPLFTQVVAGYAPGDTILTRLAPFVTPELMAANGLALNIDLNDDGTFTINEGSTYPTFEADNCSTYATVPGVTENGTWTGSTGFVDPDDPTKYSLGWGISLSDVFAQFSAADILNGELGVDYGPGTNMPDWGMATVTYTDDSRTVPAGLEIYWEATDGVGSGLGVNDDGEYNDFLGVPVSPGDTVTIANTEAYLMYATTGDDTMLWYNLGWTGSDEPFSIPMLNGAGHPIDPANPDSYEINPITGDTTAAGIVTTNKAYIFDPSGVLSNGDGILFSGDELLAPTGYFFTFNYMEAAAVFPAVLNTALASGIDLQGSLSAAADSVAYIYLDSESSAAIGSSVGQALNDEYVACLTSGADEETCSAIFQKGPTATLLAVQTACDYECGVDDSGWDFDPEYGTGRLIFEVDNACLLDKTTQRVNVFGAYSGANAEVDKEAPLANEFELHGNFPNPFNPITKIRFSTERESFVKVTIFSILGEEINVVENSQLNAGTYNISWYGKDSNGDKVPSGLYFYEVKSDNRIQKGKMLLLK
;
A
#
# COMPACT_ATOMS: atom_id res chain seq x y z
N MET A 1 12.62 74.38 41.82
CA MET A 1 13.09 73.96 43.16
C MET A 1 12.21 72.81 43.62
N ASN A 2 12.64 71.65 44.08
CA ASN A 2 13.94 70.99 44.28
C ASN A 2 13.57 69.48 44.36
N LYS A 3 14.08 68.62 43.46
CA LYS A 3 15.31 67.80 43.56
C LYS A 3 15.29 66.73 44.67
N LEU A 4 15.46 65.45 44.27
CA LEU A 4 16.58 64.52 44.53
C LEU A 4 16.15 63.09 44.10
N LEU A 5 16.72 62.43 43.07
CA LEU A 5 18.05 61.80 42.87
C LEU A 5 18.29 60.46 43.61
N LYS A 6 18.46 59.35 42.84
CA LYS A 6 19.52 58.29 42.86
C LYS A 6 19.12 57.14 41.89
N ILE A 7 19.75 56.90 40.73
CA ILE A 7 21.07 56.30 40.38
C ILE A 7 21.03 54.77 40.11
N ILE A 8 21.25 54.43 38.83
CA ILE A 8 22.02 53.32 38.17
C ILE A 8 21.42 51.90 37.95
N ILE A 9 21.25 51.63 36.64
CA ILE A 9 21.36 50.43 35.76
C ILE A 9 21.94 49.13 36.37
N PRO A 10 21.38 47.95 36.01
CA PRO A 10 22.14 47.04 35.14
C PRO A 10 21.34 46.58 33.91
N VAL A 11 22.07 46.51 32.80
CA VAL A 11 21.75 45.78 31.59
C VAL A 11 21.42 44.33 31.95
N ILE A 12 20.28 43.83 31.50
CA ILE A 12 20.05 42.40 31.32
C ILE A 12 19.64 42.20 29.86
N LEU A 13 20.59 41.64 29.11
CA LEU A 13 20.37 40.91 27.87
C LEU A 13 19.40 39.76 28.19
N SER A 14 18.18 39.81 27.67
CA SER A 14 17.34 38.63 27.33
C SER A 14 15.92 39.09 27.04
N SER A 15 15.50 38.94 25.80
CA SER A 15 14.14 38.50 25.47
C SER A 15 14.18 38.11 24.00
N THR A 16 14.41 36.82 23.81
CA THR A 16 13.88 36.06 22.69
C THR A 16 12.48 36.57 22.37
N PHE A 17 12.31 37.22 21.23
CA PHE A 17 11.00 37.37 20.62
C PHE A 17 10.58 35.97 20.16
N LEU A 18 9.87 35.24 21.03
CA LEU A 18 9.01 34.13 20.62
C LEU A 18 7.82 34.76 19.90
N GLN A 19 7.92 34.95 18.58
CA GLN A 19 6.72 35.07 17.77
C GLN A 19 6.20 33.65 17.57
N SER A 20 5.12 33.30 18.28
CA SER A 20 4.24 32.22 17.85
C SER A 20 3.70 32.62 16.48
N GLN A 21 4.27 32.10 15.40
CA GLN A 21 3.68 32.24 14.07
C GLN A 21 2.40 31.41 14.07
N SER A 22 1.24 32.06 14.06
CA SER A 22 -0.05 31.39 13.92
C SER A 22 -0.16 30.84 12.50
N LEU A 23 -0.29 29.52 12.36
CA LEU A 23 -0.60 28.85 11.11
C LEU A 23 -2.11 29.05 10.83
N GLN A 24 -2.47 30.22 10.32
CA GLN A 24 -3.85 30.56 9.94
C GLN A 24 -3.93 30.60 8.42
N GLY A 25 -5.02 30.15 7.82
CA GLY A 25 -5.33 30.36 6.40
C GLY A 25 -6.03 29.16 5.76
N ASN A 26 -6.47 29.37 4.52
CA ASN A 26 -7.04 28.32 3.70
C ASN A 26 -5.92 27.52 3.00
N ILE A 27 -6.00 26.20 3.13
CA ILE A 27 -5.10 25.23 2.52
C ILE A 27 -5.89 24.48 1.45
N GLU A 28 -5.47 24.65 0.21
CA GLU A 28 -5.87 23.77 -0.88
C GLU A 28 -4.78 22.72 -1.05
N VAL A 29 -5.10 21.47 -0.72
CA VAL A 29 -4.15 20.35 -0.89
C VAL A 29 -3.96 20.07 -2.38
N ASN A 30 -2.71 20.10 -2.82
CA ASN A 30 -2.35 19.90 -4.23
C ASN A 30 -1.53 18.63 -4.46
N ALA A 31 -1.03 18.00 -3.40
CA ALA A 31 -0.51 16.64 -3.43
C ALA A 31 -0.63 15.98 -2.05
N ILE A 32 -0.81 14.66 -2.03
CA ILE A 32 -0.81 13.84 -0.83
C ILE A 32 -0.15 12.50 -1.13
N THR A 33 0.74 12.05 -0.25
CA THR A 33 1.26 10.68 -0.27
C THR A 33 0.92 10.00 1.04
N VAL A 34 0.41 8.77 0.96
CA VAL A 34 0.14 7.95 2.15
C VAL A 34 0.85 6.61 2.01
N HIS A 35 1.67 6.28 3.01
CA HIS A 35 2.34 4.99 3.09
C HIS A 35 1.78 4.20 4.27
N TYR A 36 1.10 3.10 3.96
CA TYR A 36 0.55 2.15 4.91
C TYR A 36 1.53 1.00 5.14
N THR A 37 1.72 0.63 6.39
CA THR A 37 2.42 -0.59 6.82
C THR A 37 1.45 -1.43 7.64
N TYR A 38 1.07 -2.59 7.13
CA TYR A 38 0.17 -3.53 7.79
C TYR A 38 1.00 -4.57 8.53
N VAL A 39 0.86 -4.65 9.85
CA VAL A 39 1.59 -5.60 10.69
C VAL A 39 0.60 -6.55 11.33
N ALA A 40 0.81 -7.85 11.21
CA ALA A 40 -0.05 -8.84 11.82
C ALA A 40 -0.09 -8.67 13.35
N ARG A 41 -1.28 -8.80 13.94
CA ARG A 41 -1.47 -8.74 15.40
C ARG A 41 -2.16 -9.98 15.94
N ALA A 42 -2.09 -10.15 17.25
CA ALA A 42 -2.93 -11.11 17.94
C ALA A 42 -4.37 -10.59 18.04
N SER A 43 -5.32 -11.51 18.19
CA SER A 43 -6.69 -11.15 18.53
C SER A 43 -6.74 -10.45 19.89
N ASP A 44 -7.50 -9.37 19.94
CA ASP A 44 -7.63 -8.45 21.07
C ASP A 44 -9.11 -8.15 21.39
N SER A 45 -10.00 -8.21 20.38
CA SER A 45 -11.43 -7.93 20.54
C SER A 45 -12.30 -9.15 20.22
N PRO A 46 -13.55 -9.23 20.74
CA PRO A 46 -14.52 -10.26 20.36
C PRO A 46 -14.82 -10.30 18.85
N GLU A 47 -14.83 -9.13 18.19
CA GLU A 47 -15.07 -8.95 16.76
C GLU A 47 -14.05 -9.69 15.89
N ASP A 48 -12.81 -9.82 16.36
CA ASP A 48 -11.75 -10.58 15.66
C ASP A 48 -12.14 -12.05 15.44
N THR A 49 -12.90 -12.63 16.37
CA THR A 49 -13.37 -14.01 16.26
C THR A 49 -14.50 -14.13 15.24
N GLU A 50 -15.34 -13.10 15.10
CA GLU A 50 -16.43 -13.06 14.12
C GLU A 50 -15.90 -12.91 12.69
N ASN A 51 -14.80 -12.16 12.51
CA ASN A 51 -14.15 -11.95 11.22
C ASN A 51 -13.17 -13.09 10.84
N GLY A 52 -13.20 -14.23 11.52
CA GLY A 52 -12.42 -15.41 11.13
C GLY A 52 -10.90 -15.28 11.35
N GLY A 53 -10.48 -14.44 12.31
CA GLY A 53 -9.12 -13.98 12.62
C GLY A 53 -7.98 -15.00 12.52
N GLY A 54 -7.63 -15.37 11.29
CA GLY A 54 -6.57 -16.28 10.95
C GLY A 54 -5.44 -15.49 10.32
N GLY A 55 -4.25 -15.51 10.93
CA GLY A 55 -3.03 -14.98 10.33
C GLY A 55 -2.54 -15.83 9.15
N THR A 56 -3.43 -16.38 8.33
CA THR A 56 -3.07 -17.32 7.26
C THR A 56 -3.88 -17.06 6.01
N VAL A 57 -3.22 -17.12 4.86
CA VAL A 57 -3.85 -17.14 3.55
C VAL A 57 -3.90 -18.58 3.07
N SER A 58 -5.10 -19.04 2.71
CA SER A 58 -5.32 -20.40 2.20
C SER A 58 -5.77 -20.36 0.75
N VAL A 59 -5.66 -21.50 0.08
CA VAL A 59 -6.16 -21.70 -1.26
C VAL A 59 -6.99 -22.98 -1.31
N SER A 60 -8.05 -22.96 -2.11
CA SER A 60 -9.01 -24.04 -2.19
C SER A 60 -9.27 -24.50 -3.63
N TRP A 61 -9.51 -25.79 -3.80
CA TRP A 61 -9.96 -26.38 -5.06
C TRP A 61 -11.29 -27.14 -4.87
N PRO A 62 -12.24 -27.08 -5.81
CA PRO A 62 -12.23 -26.25 -7.02
C PRO A 62 -12.55 -24.77 -6.76
N SER A 63 -13.05 -24.46 -5.56
CA SER A 63 -13.38 -23.09 -5.14
C SER A 63 -13.40 -22.97 -3.63
N SER A 64 -13.25 -21.75 -3.12
CA SER A 64 -13.37 -21.42 -1.69
C SER A 64 -14.78 -21.66 -1.13
N ALA A 65 -15.82 -21.60 -1.98
CA ALA A 65 -17.21 -21.78 -1.57
C ALA A 65 -17.61 -23.25 -1.35
N GLU A 66 -17.04 -24.17 -2.12
CA GLU A 66 -17.28 -25.62 -2.04
C GLU A 66 -15.94 -26.37 -2.16
N PRO A 67 -15.06 -26.28 -1.14
CA PRO A 67 -13.72 -26.84 -1.21
C PRO A 67 -13.74 -28.35 -1.06
N LEU A 68 -13.06 -29.05 -1.97
CA LEU A 68 -12.69 -30.46 -1.83
C LEU A 68 -11.28 -30.62 -1.26
N PHE A 69 -10.44 -29.59 -1.44
CA PHE A 69 -9.11 -29.51 -0.85
C PHE A 69 -8.82 -28.05 -0.50
N THR A 70 -8.16 -27.83 0.63
CA THR A 70 -7.73 -26.51 1.11
C THR A 70 -6.32 -26.64 1.68
N GLN A 71 -5.45 -25.68 1.36
CA GLN A 71 -4.06 -25.63 1.83
C GLN A 71 -3.69 -24.20 2.22
N VAL A 72 -3.00 -24.04 3.34
CA VAL A 72 -2.39 -22.76 3.73
C VAL A 72 -1.16 -22.49 2.86
N VAL A 73 -1.10 -21.33 2.22
CA VAL A 73 0.02 -20.90 1.36
C VAL A 73 0.85 -19.78 1.97
N ALA A 74 0.30 -19.04 2.94
CA ALA A 74 1.05 -18.05 3.71
C ALA A 74 0.55 -18.00 5.16
N GLY A 75 1.46 -17.73 6.09
CA GLY A 75 1.16 -17.52 7.50
C GLY A 75 1.93 -16.31 8.03
N TYR A 76 1.29 -15.55 8.91
CA TYR A 76 1.79 -14.34 9.54
C TYR A 76 1.62 -14.47 11.05
N ALA A 77 2.74 -14.52 11.77
CA ALA A 77 2.74 -14.43 13.22
C ALA A 77 2.56 -12.98 13.67
N PRO A 78 2.04 -12.73 14.89
CA PRO A 78 1.97 -11.38 15.44
C PRO A 78 3.34 -10.69 15.42
N GLY A 79 3.40 -9.51 14.79
CA GLY A 79 4.63 -8.74 14.56
C GLY A 79 5.20 -8.86 13.13
N ASP A 80 4.73 -9.82 12.33
CA ASP A 80 5.15 -9.95 10.93
C ASP A 80 4.53 -8.83 10.08
N THR A 81 5.31 -8.23 9.19
CA THR A 81 4.79 -7.30 8.19
C THR A 81 4.01 -8.08 7.14
N ILE A 82 2.71 -7.81 7.01
CA ILE A 82 1.85 -8.45 6.01
C ILE A 82 2.16 -7.86 4.63
N LEU A 83 2.01 -6.55 4.48
CA LEU A 83 2.38 -5.80 3.28
C LEU A 83 2.59 -4.32 3.58
N THR A 84 3.23 -3.62 2.65
CA THR A 84 3.29 -2.16 2.62
C THR A 84 2.61 -1.65 1.36
N ARG A 85 1.90 -0.53 1.47
CA ARG A 85 1.17 0.06 0.35
C ARG A 85 1.35 1.57 0.31
N LEU A 86 1.75 2.06 -0.84
CA LEU A 86 1.91 3.49 -1.09
C LEU A 86 0.80 3.99 -2.01
N ALA A 87 0.17 5.09 -1.62
CA ALA A 87 -0.82 5.83 -2.40
C ALA A 87 -0.26 7.21 -2.76
N PRO A 88 0.30 7.39 -3.97
CA PRO A 88 1.03 8.60 -4.32
C PRO A 88 0.23 9.54 -5.22
N PHE A 89 -0.53 10.45 -4.61
CA PHE A 89 -1.27 11.48 -5.33
C PHE A 89 -0.45 12.76 -5.41
N VAL A 90 0.62 12.71 -6.20
CA VAL A 90 1.68 13.73 -6.21
C VAL A 90 1.40 14.96 -7.08
N THR A 91 0.24 15.01 -7.76
CA THR A 91 -0.19 16.19 -8.53
C THR A 91 -1.70 16.43 -8.39
N PRO A 92 -2.17 17.67 -8.63
CA PRO A 92 -3.60 17.99 -8.63
C PRO A 92 -4.40 17.15 -9.62
N GLU A 93 -3.84 16.85 -10.80
CA GLU A 93 -4.50 16.04 -11.82
C GLU A 93 -4.68 14.59 -11.35
N LEU A 94 -3.65 14.03 -10.68
CA LEU A 94 -3.72 12.69 -10.11
C LEU A 94 -4.71 12.63 -8.94
N MET A 95 -4.76 13.67 -8.10
CA MET A 95 -5.76 13.78 -7.04
C MET A 95 -7.18 13.81 -7.63
N ALA A 96 -7.44 14.73 -8.57
CA ALA A 96 -8.76 14.89 -9.20
C ALA A 96 -9.21 13.63 -9.96
N ALA A 97 -8.30 12.94 -10.66
CA ALA A 97 -8.59 11.69 -11.36
C ALA A 97 -9.03 10.56 -10.41
N ASN A 98 -8.65 10.63 -9.13
CA ASN A 98 -9.01 9.69 -8.07
C ASN A 98 -10.08 10.25 -7.11
N GLY A 99 -10.74 11.36 -7.48
CA GLY A 99 -11.82 11.96 -6.68
C GLY A 99 -11.35 12.64 -5.40
N LEU A 100 -10.06 12.93 -5.27
CA LEU A 100 -9.47 13.60 -4.10
C LEU A 100 -9.50 15.12 -4.27
N ALA A 101 -10.05 15.80 -3.28
CA ALA A 101 -10.05 17.25 -3.15
C ALA A 101 -10.11 17.58 -1.67
N LEU A 102 -9.09 18.19 -1.09
CA LEU A 102 -9.09 18.48 0.35
C LEU A 102 -8.84 19.97 0.56
N ASN A 103 -9.82 20.63 1.17
CA ASN A 103 -9.80 22.06 1.44
C ASN A 103 -10.02 22.28 2.94
N ILE A 104 -9.02 22.87 3.59
CA ILE A 104 -8.98 23.01 5.05
C ILE A 104 -8.72 24.45 5.42
N ASP A 105 -9.55 25.00 6.30
CA ASP A 105 -9.28 26.27 6.97
C ASP A 105 -8.59 26.03 8.30
N LEU A 106 -7.39 26.58 8.48
CA LEU A 106 -6.73 26.64 9.78
C LEU A 106 -6.99 27.99 10.45
N ASN A 107 -7.40 27.96 11.71
CA ASN A 107 -7.70 29.14 12.50
C ASN A 107 -6.59 29.44 13.51
N ASP A 108 -6.47 30.71 13.89
CA ASP A 108 -5.49 31.20 14.84
C ASP A 108 -5.76 30.80 16.30
N ASP A 109 -6.95 30.27 16.59
CA ASP A 109 -7.38 29.76 17.88
C ASP A 109 -7.07 28.27 18.11
N GLY A 110 -6.35 27.63 17.17
CA GLY A 110 -6.01 26.20 17.25
C GLY A 110 -7.14 25.28 16.77
N THR A 111 -8.13 25.81 16.06
CA THR A 111 -9.16 25.00 15.39
C THR A 111 -8.87 24.87 13.90
N PHE A 112 -9.46 23.85 13.28
CA PHE A 112 -9.53 23.74 11.83
C PHE A 112 -10.92 23.31 11.37
N THR A 113 -11.23 23.60 10.10
CA THR A 113 -12.46 23.21 9.44
C THR A 113 -12.13 22.52 8.13
N ILE A 114 -12.60 21.28 7.94
CA ILE A 114 -12.63 20.64 6.62
C ILE A 114 -13.87 21.14 5.89
N ASN A 115 -13.67 21.82 4.76
CA ASN A 115 -14.73 22.49 4.03
C ASN A 115 -15.62 21.51 3.26
N GLU A 116 -16.90 21.90 3.10
CA GLU A 116 -17.87 21.13 2.31
C GLU A 116 -17.37 20.91 0.88
N GLY A 117 -17.54 19.69 0.37
CA GLY A 117 -17.02 19.27 -0.93
C GLY A 117 -15.61 18.69 -0.87
N SER A 118 -14.98 18.66 0.32
CA SER A 118 -13.74 17.93 0.51
C SER A 118 -13.96 16.42 0.50
N THR A 119 -12.93 15.67 0.12
CA THR A 119 -12.83 14.22 0.11
C THR A 119 -11.45 13.80 0.63
N TYR A 120 -11.39 12.63 1.28
CA TYR A 120 -10.16 12.12 1.88
C TYR A 120 -10.02 10.63 1.57
N PRO A 121 -8.82 10.11 1.24
CA PRO A 121 -8.65 8.69 0.95
C PRO A 121 -8.64 7.90 2.26
N THR A 122 -9.45 6.85 2.32
CA THR A 122 -9.44 5.86 3.40
C THR A 122 -9.54 4.44 2.83
N PHE A 123 -9.48 3.44 3.71
CA PHE A 123 -9.72 2.04 3.38
C PHE A 123 -10.98 1.56 4.09
N GLU A 124 -11.72 0.71 3.39
CA GLU A 124 -12.81 -0.05 3.97
C GLU A 124 -12.53 -1.53 3.77
N ALA A 125 -12.88 -2.33 4.78
CA ALA A 125 -12.83 -3.77 4.70
C ALA A 125 -14.25 -4.32 4.83
N ASP A 126 -14.69 -5.09 3.83
CA ASP A 126 -15.95 -5.82 3.88
C ASP A 126 -15.72 -7.23 3.34
N ASN A 127 -16.29 -8.23 4.02
CA ASN A 127 -16.19 -9.65 3.68
C ASN A 127 -14.75 -10.11 3.35
N CYS A 128 -13.79 -9.74 4.22
CA CYS A 128 -12.35 -9.98 4.04
C CYS A 128 -11.79 -9.47 2.70
N SER A 129 -12.33 -8.36 2.20
CA SER A 129 -11.80 -7.62 1.05
C SER A 129 -11.57 -6.16 1.45
N THR A 130 -10.31 -5.72 1.42
CA THR A 130 -9.96 -4.32 1.67
C THR A 130 -9.83 -3.56 0.36
N TYR A 131 -10.55 -2.44 0.25
CA TYR A 131 -10.53 -1.57 -0.91
C TYR A 131 -10.39 -0.10 -0.51
N ALA A 132 -9.81 0.69 -1.41
CA ALA A 132 -9.65 2.12 -1.19
C ALA A 132 -10.97 2.84 -1.50
N THR A 133 -11.38 3.75 -0.62
CA THR A 133 -12.52 4.64 -0.82
C THR A 133 -12.09 6.09 -0.66
N VAL A 134 -12.85 7.00 -1.26
CA VAL A 134 -12.61 8.44 -1.18
C VAL A 134 -13.93 9.12 -0.81
N PRO A 135 -14.40 8.95 0.44
CA PRO A 135 -15.64 9.56 0.89
C PRO A 135 -15.54 11.09 0.94
N GLY A 136 -16.69 11.74 0.84
CA GLY A 136 -16.82 13.16 1.18
C GLY A 136 -16.66 13.36 2.69
N VAL A 137 -15.83 14.33 3.07
CA VAL A 137 -15.50 14.64 4.46
C VAL A 137 -15.78 16.11 4.76
N THR A 138 -16.27 16.39 5.96
CA THR A 138 -16.52 17.74 6.46
C THR A 138 -16.58 17.65 7.98
N GLU A 139 -15.75 18.43 8.67
CA GLU A 139 -15.70 18.43 10.13
C GLU A 139 -15.12 19.74 10.67
N ASN A 140 -15.21 19.91 11.98
CA ASN A 140 -14.40 20.87 12.72
C ASN A 140 -13.56 20.11 13.74
N GLY A 141 -12.27 20.38 13.79
CA GLY A 141 -11.34 19.74 14.71
C GLY A 141 -10.42 20.74 15.40
N THR A 142 -9.50 20.21 16.20
CA THR A 142 -8.49 21.02 16.90
C THR A 142 -7.09 20.54 16.57
N TRP A 143 -6.19 21.49 16.38
CA TRP A 143 -4.78 21.25 16.16
C TRP A 143 -3.94 21.92 17.24
N THR A 144 -2.73 21.41 17.43
CA THR A 144 -1.75 21.93 18.38
C THR A 144 -0.42 22.15 17.66
N GLY A 145 0.34 23.15 18.11
CA GLY A 145 1.67 23.44 17.60
C GLY A 145 2.70 23.42 18.73
N SER A 146 3.93 23.08 18.39
CA SER A 146 5.08 23.18 19.30
C SER A 146 6.06 24.27 18.82
N THR A 147 7.20 24.37 19.48
CA THR A 147 8.29 25.24 19.03
C THR A 147 8.91 24.74 17.72
N GLY A 148 9.19 25.68 16.82
CA GLY A 148 9.83 25.38 15.54
C GLY A 148 11.21 26.00 15.36
N PHE A 149 11.91 25.58 14.30
CA PHE A 149 13.21 26.09 13.88
C PHE A 149 13.20 26.54 12.42
N VAL A 150 14.17 27.38 12.08
CA VAL A 150 14.48 27.74 10.69
C VAL A 150 15.44 26.69 10.16
N ASP A 151 15.13 26.12 9.00
CA ASP A 151 15.98 25.12 8.35
C ASP A 151 17.42 25.68 8.21
N PRO A 152 18.45 24.93 8.67
CA PRO A 152 19.83 25.40 8.66
C PRO A 152 20.39 25.60 7.25
N ASP A 153 19.88 24.88 6.25
CA ASP A 153 20.31 24.91 4.87
C ASP A 153 19.40 25.79 3.98
N ASP A 154 18.18 26.09 4.43
CA ASP A 154 17.22 26.95 3.73
C ASP A 154 16.50 27.96 4.65
N PRO A 155 16.95 29.23 4.73
CA PRO A 155 16.35 30.24 5.60
C PRO A 155 14.91 30.63 5.24
N THR A 156 14.40 30.18 4.07
CA THR A 156 13.01 30.39 3.66
C THR A 156 12.06 29.35 4.25
N LYS A 157 12.57 28.30 4.90
CA LYS A 157 11.76 27.25 5.51
C LYS A 157 11.72 27.36 7.03
N TYR A 158 10.52 27.23 7.57
CA TYR A 158 10.29 27.16 9.01
C TYR A 158 9.49 25.90 9.34
N SER A 159 10.09 25.01 10.11
CA SER A 159 9.44 23.77 10.57
C SER A 159 9.01 23.94 12.01
N LEU A 160 7.84 23.42 12.36
CA LEU A 160 7.33 23.32 13.73
C LEU A 160 6.69 21.96 13.96
N GLY A 161 6.66 21.47 15.20
CA GLY A 161 5.81 20.34 15.52
C GLY A 161 4.35 20.73 15.36
N TRP A 162 3.56 19.81 14.82
CA TRP A 162 2.15 20.02 14.52
C TRP A 162 1.37 18.74 14.83
N GLY A 163 0.23 18.87 15.48
CA GLY A 163 -0.56 17.73 15.96
C GLY A 163 -2.06 17.97 15.82
N ILE A 164 -2.84 16.91 15.64
CA ILE A 164 -4.30 16.92 15.68
C ILE A 164 -4.75 16.31 17.00
N SER A 165 -5.51 17.05 17.80
CA SER A 165 -5.99 16.63 19.12
C SER A 165 -7.47 16.28 19.17
N LEU A 166 -8.23 16.63 18.13
CA LEU A 166 -9.62 16.24 17.94
C LEU A 166 -9.94 16.24 16.45
N SER A 167 -10.34 15.08 15.94
CA SER A 167 -10.81 14.86 14.58
C SER A 167 -11.53 13.51 14.53
N ASP A 168 -12.60 13.44 13.74
CA ASP A 168 -13.31 12.21 13.38
C ASP A 168 -12.88 11.70 11.99
N VAL A 169 -12.17 12.53 11.21
CA VAL A 169 -11.70 12.23 9.84
C VAL A 169 -10.22 11.82 9.80
N PHE A 170 -9.35 12.54 10.51
CA PHE A 170 -7.91 12.34 10.54
C PHE A 170 -7.48 11.60 11.81
N ALA A 171 -6.35 10.90 11.71
CA ALA A 171 -5.67 10.41 12.91
C ALA A 171 -5.35 11.55 13.87
N GLN A 172 -5.44 11.25 15.15
CA GLN A 172 -4.95 12.12 16.21
C GLN A 172 -3.47 11.85 16.46
N PHE A 173 -2.69 12.89 16.70
CA PHE A 173 -1.25 12.78 16.92
C PHE A 173 -0.69 14.02 17.60
N SER A 174 0.43 13.86 18.28
CA SER A 174 1.03 14.94 19.06
C SER A 174 1.99 15.81 18.23
N ALA A 175 2.05 17.10 18.57
CA ALA A 175 3.05 18.01 18.02
C ALA A 175 4.44 17.71 18.60
N ALA A 176 5.34 17.14 17.79
CA ALA A 176 6.69 16.77 18.23
C ALA A 176 7.54 18.01 18.62
N ASP A 177 8.43 17.89 19.60
CA ASP A 177 9.48 18.90 19.82
C ASP A 177 10.66 18.64 18.88
N ILE A 178 10.65 19.37 17.77
CA ILE A 178 11.64 19.23 16.70
C ILE A 178 12.88 20.12 16.88
N LEU A 179 12.99 20.86 18.00
CA LEU A 179 14.15 21.73 18.25
C LEU A 179 15.42 20.95 18.56
N ASN A 180 15.31 19.74 19.13
CA ASN A 180 16.45 18.97 19.65
C ASN A 180 16.40 17.46 19.33
N GLY A 181 15.37 16.98 18.63
CA GLY A 181 15.07 15.54 18.52
C GLY A 181 15.55 14.90 17.22
N GLU A 182 16.36 13.85 17.34
CA GLU A 182 16.65 12.92 16.25
C GLU A 182 15.40 12.07 15.95
N LEU A 183 15.00 11.97 14.67
CA LEU A 183 13.91 11.11 14.21
C LEU A 183 14.13 9.66 14.68
N GLY A 184 13.09 9.03 15.24
CA GLY A 184 13.12 7.61 15.67
C GLY A 184 13.66 7.33 17.07
N VAL A 185 14.15 8.34 17.81
CA VAL A 185 14.57 8.18 19.22
C VAL A 185 13.45 8.59 20.18
N ASP A 186 12.87 9.76 19.96
CA ASP A 186 11.81 10.32 20.81
C ASP A 186 10.40 10.20 20.21
N TYR A 187 10.32 9.99 18.89
CA TYR A 187 9.10 9.99 18.09
C TYR A 187 9.04 8.78 17.15
N GLY A 188 7.83 8.23 16.95
CA GLY A 188 7.53 7.13 16.04
C GLY A 188 7.29 5.78 16.73
N PRO A 189 6.92 4.73 15.98
CA PRO A 189 6.55 3.42 16.52
C PRO A 189 7.57 2.87 17.52
N GLY A 190 7.09 2.53 18.72
CA GLY A 190 7.93 1.99 19.80
C GLY A 190 8.62 3.04 20.69
N THR A 191 8.41 4.33 20.44
CA THR A 191 8.91 5.43 21.29
C THR A 191 7.86 5.91 22.31
N ASN A 192 8.18 6.96 23.08
CA ASN A 192 7.23 7.58 24.02
C ASN A 192 6.12 8.39 23.32
N MET A 193 6.30 8.73 22.04
CA MET A 193 5.33 9.45 21.22
C MET A 193 5.19 8.73 19.88
N PRO A 194 4.43 7.62 19.84
CA PRO A 194 4.27 6.81 18.62
C PRO A 194 3.55 7.58 17.51
N ASP A 195 2.55 8.38 17.89
CA ASP A 195 1.77 9.20 16.96
C ASP A 195 2.23 10.65 17.03
N TRP A 196 2.81 11.15 15.94
CA TRP A 196 3.43 12.47 15.93
C TRP A 196 3.35 13.15 14.55
N GLY A 197 3.49 14.47 14.54
CA GLY A 197 3.54 15.23 13.31
C GLY A 197 4.36 16.52 13.36
N MET A 198 4.57 17.08 12.18
CA MET A 198 5.23 18.35 11.96
C MET A 198 4.64 19.08 10.75
N ALA A 199 4.83 20.39 10.71
CA ALA A 199 4.52 21.21 9.55
C ALA A 199 5.75 22.04 9.17
N THR A 200 6.02 22.14 7.88
CA THR A 200 7.03 23.00 7.30
C THR A 200 6.36 24.04 6.42
N VAL A 201 6.50 25.30 6.79
CA VAL A 201 6.06 26.44 5.99
C VAL A 201 7.23 26.93 5.16
N THR A 202 7.05 26.94 3.85
CA THR A 202 7.98 27.58 2.92
C THR A 202 7.50 29.00 2.66
N TYR A 203 8.40 29.97 2.77
CA TYR A 203 8.13 31.39 2.54
C TYR A 203 8.75 31.86 1.21
N THR A 204 8.30 33.00 0.70
CA THR A 204 8.86 33.58 -0.53
C THR A 204 10.29 34.08 -0.37
N ASP A 205 10.70 34.39 0.86
CA ASP A 205 12.03 34.88 1.21
C ASP A 205 12.32 34.71 2.72
N ASP A 206 13.57 34.96 3.10
CA ASP A 206 14.10 34.83 4.47
C ASP A 206 13.42 35.73 5.51
N SER A 207 12.65 36.75 5.07
CA SER A 207 11.86 37.59 5.97
C SER A 207 10.68 36.85 6.58
N ARG A 208 10.27 35.72 5.96
CA ARG A 208 9.21 34.83 6.43
C ARG A 208 7.90 35.55 6.72
N THR A 209 7.55 36.46 5.81
CA THR A 209 6.33 37.29 5.90
C THR A 209 5.20 36.79 5.00
N VAL A 210 5.53 36.14 3.88
CA VAL A 210 4.56 35.63 2.91
C VAL A 210 4.76 34.12 2.74
N PRO A 211 3.82 33.29 3.26
CA PRO A 211 3.83 31.85 3.01
C PRO A 211 3.65 31.57 1.51
N ALA A 212 4.46 30.66 0.98
CA ALA A 212 4.44 30.22 -0.41
C ALA A 212 4.00 28.76 -0.55
N GLY A 213 4.21 27.95 0.49
CA GLY A 213 3.82 26.54 0.50
C GLY A 213 3.76 26.00 1.92
N LEU A 214 3.00 24.93 2.08
CA LEU A 214 2.87 24.20 3.32
C LEU A 214 3.09 22.72 3.05
N GLU A 215 3.94 22.10 3.85
CA GLU A 215 4.13 20.67 3.92
C GLU A 215 3.75 20.21 5.32
N ILE A 216 2.88 19.23 5.43
CA ILE A 216 2.50 18.61 6.70
C ILE A 216 2.89 17.14 6.61
N TYR A 217 3.60 16.68 7.63
CA TYR A 217 3.93 15.27 7.81
C TYR A 217 3.35 14.77 9.12
N TRP A 218 2.80 13.57 9.10
CA TRP A 218 2.53 12.84 10.34
C TRP A 218 2.71 11.34 10.16
N GLU A 219 2.96 10.69 11.28
CA GLU A 219 2.97 9.25 11.46
C GLU A 219 1.97 8.91 12.56
N ALA A 220 1.04 8.02 12.25
CA ALA A 220 0.05 7.53 13.21
C ALA A 220 -0.10 6.02 13.06
N THR A 221 -0.16 5.34 14.19
CA THR A 221 -0.31 3.91 14.33
C THR A 221 -1.64 3.64 15.02
N ASP A 222 -2.35 2.57 14.64
CA ASP A 222 -3.62 2.22 15.26
C ASP A 222 -3.50 2.14 16.79
N GLY A 223 -4.54 2.59 17.46
CA GLY A 223 -4.62 2.65 18.91
C GLY A 223 -5.49 3.80 19.40
N VAL A 224 -5.81 3.76 20.69
CA VAL A 224 -6.60 4.79 21.38
C VAL A 224 -5.98 6.20 21.23
N GLY A 225 -4.65 6.29 21.12
CA GLY A 225 -3.94 7.55 20.94
C GLY A 225 -4.17 8.22 19.60
N SER A 226 -4.31 7.43 18.53
CA SER A 226 -4.58 7.92 17.18
C SER A 226 -6.06 7.98 16.83
N GLY A 227 -6.90 7.28 17.60
CA GLY A 227 -8.33 7.12 17.29
C GLY A 227 -8.59 6.20 16.09
N LEU A 228 -7.58 5.45 15.65
CA LEU A 228 -7.66 4.52 14.51
C LEU A 228 -7.60 3.06 14.97
N GLY A 229 -8.29 2.19 14.24
CA GLY A 229 -8.23 0.74 14.38
C GLY A 229 -8.55 0.18 15.77
N VAL A 230 -9.33 0.91 16.55
CA VAL A 230 -9.83 0.48 17.86
C VAL A 230 -11.33 0.69 18.00
N ASN A 231 -11.98 -0.16 18.78
CA ASN A 231 -13.39 -0.02 19.15
C ASN A 231 -13.60 1.00 20.30
N ASP A 232 -14.85 1.19 20.71
CA ASP A 232 -15.24 2.12 21.80
C ASP A 232 -14.60 1.76 23.16
N ASP A 233 -14.20 0.51 23.36
CA ASP A 233 -13.51 0.02 24.56
C ASP A 233 -11.97 0.14 24.46
N GLY A 234 -11.45 0.57 23.30
CA GLY A 234 -10.03 0.76 23.02
C GLY A 234 -9.27 -0.50 22.65
N GLU A 235 -9.99 -1.58 22.31
CA GLU A 235 -9.43 -2.86 21.82
C GLU A 235 -9.26 -2.80 20.29
N TYR A 236 -8.23 -3.45 19.75
CA TYR A 236 -8.02 -3.46 18.30
C TYR A 236 -9.09 -4.26 17.57
N ASN A 237 -9.61 -3.71 16.48
CA ASN A 237 -10.69 -4.32 15.70
C ASN A 237 -10.49 -4.25 14.17
N ASP A 238 -9.38 -3.67 13.70
CA ASP A 238 -9.07 -3.62 12.28
C ASP A 238 -8.51 -4.94 11.74
N PHE A 239 -8.83 -5.20 10.48
CA PHE A 239 -8.32 -6.34 9.73
C PHE A 239 -8.09 -5.95 8.27
N LEU A 240 -7.09 -6.59 7.68
CA LEU A 240 -6.75 -6.50 6.27
C LEU A 240 -7.37 -7.69 5.54
N GLY A 241 -8.34 -7.40 4.69
CA GLY A 241 -8.94 -8.34 3.77
C GLY A 241 -8.04 -8.62 2.58
N VAL A 242 -7.66 -9.88 2.40
CA VAL A 242 -6.83 -10.36 1.30
C VAL A 242 -7.68 -11.25 0.38
N PRO A 243 -8.27 -10.69 -0.69
CA PRO A 243 -9.04 -11.46 -1.68
C PRO A 243 -8.15 -11.99 -2.83
N VAL A 244 -6.87 -11.63 -2.83
CA VAL A 244 -5.88 -11.98 -3.86
C VAL A 244 -4.53 -12.17 -3.20
N SER A 245 -3.74 -13.10 -3.72
CA SER A 245 -2.35 -13.29 -3.29
C SER A 245 -1.40 -12.81 -4.40
N PRO A 246 -0.19 -12.33 -4.06
CA PRO A 246 0.89 -12.26 -5.02
C PRO A 246 1.10 -13.65 -5.64
N GLY A 247 1.07 -13.69 -6.96
CA GLY A 247 1.48 -14.82 -7.77
C GLY A 247 2.56 -14.37 -8.75
N ASP A 248 3.21 -15.33 -9.38
CA ASP A 248 4.30 -15.09 -10.31
C ASP A 248 3.98 -15.67 -11.68
N THR A 249 4.29 -14.90 -12.73
CA THR A 249 4.13 -15.31 -14.13
C THR A 249 5.44 -15.76 -14.78
N VAL A 250 6.59 -15.61 -14.11
CA VAL A 250 7.92 -15.81 -14.72
C VAL A 250 8.75 -16.96 -14.13
N THR A 251 8.39 -17.54 -12.98
CA THR A 251 9.13 -18.65 -12.34
C THR A 251 9.47 -19.77 -13.31
N ILE A 252 8.53 -20.21 -14.15
CA ILE A 252 8.78 -21.26 -15.15
C ILE A 252 9.96 -20.92 -16.07
N ALA A 253 9.96 -19.71 -16.64
CA ALA A 253 10.98 -19.28 -17.58
C ALA A 253 12.37 -19.22 -16.93
N ASN A 254 12.44 -18.87 -15.64
CA ASN A 254 13.70 -18.84 -14.89
C ASN A 254 14.22 -20.22 -14.53
N THR A 255 13.33 -21.13 -14.10
CA THR A 255 13.69 -22.52 -13.86
C THR A 255 14.26 -23.14 -15.13
N GLU A 256 13.70 -22.83 -16.29
CA GLU A 256 14.25 -23.28 -17.57
C GLU A 256 15.64 -22.71 -17.84
N ALA A 257 15.81 -21.38 -17.77
CA ALA A 257 17.08 -20.71 -18.02
C ALA A 257 18.18 -21.20 -17.06
N TYR A 258 17.84 -21.42 -15.80
CA TYR A 258 18.73 -22.00 -14.81
C TYR A 258 19.10 -23.45 -15.14
N LEU A 259 18.12 -24.29 -15.48
CA LEU A 259 18.39 -25.68 -15.86
C LEU A 259 19.29 -25.72 -17.10
N MET A 260 19.05 -24.89 -18.13
CA MET A 260 19.89 -24.81 -19.32
C MET A 260 21.34 -24.45 -18.98
N TYR A 261 21.53 -23.54 -18.02
CA TYR A 261 22.84 -23.13 -17.53
C TYR A 261 23.52 -24.23 -16.69
N ALA A 262 22.79 -24.89 -15.80
CA ALA A 262 23.31 -25.86 -14.84
C ALA A 262 23.60 -27.24 -15.45
N THR A 263 22.84 -27.67 -16.48
CA THR A 263 22.98 -29.01 -17.09
C THR A 263 23.91 -29.04 -18.30
N THR A 264 24.50 -27.91 -18.69
CA THR A 264 25.45 -27.81 -19.81
C THR A 264 24.95 -28.42 -21.12
N GLY A 265 23.86 -27.87 -21.67
CA GLY A 265 23.68 -27.85 -23.13
C GLY A 265 22.90 -28.98 -23.81
N ASP A 266 22.12 -29.77 -23.09
CA ASP A 266 21.08 -30.61 -23.70
C ASP A 266 19.69 -30.05 -23.36
N ASP A 267 18.80 -30.02 -24.35
CA ASP A 267 17.40 -29.56 -24.28
C ASP A 267 16.80 -29.82 -22.90
N THR A 268 16.68 -28.76 -22.09
CA THR A 268 15.85 -28.84 -20.90
C THR A 268 14.43 -28.81 -21.41
N MET A 269 13.86 -30.00 -21.63
CA MET A 269 12.48 -30.21 -22.06
C MET A 269 11.47 -29.71 -21.01
N LEU A 270 11.80 -28.70 -20.19
CA LEU A 270 10.97 -28.19 -19.11
C LEU A 270 9.62 -27.75 -19.65
N TRP A 271 9.55 -26.99 -20.75
CA TRP A 271 8.26 -26.64 -21.34
C TRP A 271 7.46 -27.85 -21.81
N TYR A 272 8.11 -28.88 -22.37
CA TYR A 272 7.46 -30.13 -22.77
C TYR A 272 7.04 -30.99 -21.56
N ASN A 273 7.77 -30.91 -20.45
CA ASN A 273 7.51 -31.61 -19.19
C ASN A 273 6.51 -30.87 -18.28
N LEU A 274 6.35 -29.57 -18.48
CA LEU A 274 5.23 -28.74 -18.04
C LEU A 274 4.07 -28.79 -19.05
N GLY A 275 4.22 -29.68 -20.06
CA GLY A 275 3.42 -29.95 -21.24
C GLY A 275 2.77 -28.76 -21.93
N TRP A 276 3.52 -27.66 -22.03
CA TRP A 276 3.30 -26.69 -23.08
C TRP A 276 3.50 -27.36 -24.44
N THR A 277 2.41 -27.60 -25.16
CA THR A 277 2.42 -28.30 -26.46
C THR A 277 2.82 -27.40 -27.63
N GLY A 278 3.41 -26.22 -27.37
CA GLY A 278 3.74 -25.23 -28.39
C GLY A 278 2.53 -24.49 -28.96
N SER A 279 1.44 -24.30 -28.19
CA SER A 279 0.38 -23.36 -28.57
C SER A 279 0.94 -21.93 -28.57
N ASP A 280 0.51 -21.11 -29.53
CA ASP A 280 0.89 -19.70 -29.63
C ASP A 280 0.44 -18.85 -28.42
N GLU A 281 -0.40 -19.41 -27.54
CA GLU A 281 -0.86 -18.78 -26.31
C GLU A 281 0.13 -19.04 -25.15
N PRO A 282 0.68 -17.98 -24.52
CA PRO A 282 1.53 -18.10 -23.34
C PRO A 282 0.72 -18.61 -22.14
N PHE A 283 1.43 -19.20 -21.17
CA PHE A 283 0.85 -19.57 -19.88
C PHE A 283 0.22 -18.33 -19.22
N SER A 284 -1.10 -18.33 -19.07
CA SER A 284 -1.85 -17.11 -18.70
C SER A 284 -2.28 -17.05 -17.24
N ILE A 285 -2.17 -18.17 -16.51
CA ILE A 285 -2.55 -18.26 -15.10
C ILE A 285 -1.29 -18.16 -14.23
N PRO A 286 -1.24 -17.26 -13.24
CA PRO A 286 -0.08 -17.09 -12.37
C PRO A 286 0.14 -18.30 -11.45
N MET A 287 1.32 -18.37 -10.86
CA MET A 287 1.74 -19.42 -9.93
C MET A 287 1.90 -18.88 -8.52
N LEU A 288 1.52 -19.66 -7.52
CA LEU A 288 1.87 -19.42 -6.12
C LEU A 288 3.16 -20.17 -5.79
N ASN A 289 3.95 -19.62 -4.86
CA ASN A 289 5.28 -20.09 -4.43
C ASN A 289 6.42 -19.93 -5.46
N GLY A 290 6.18 -19.24 -6.58
CA GLY A 290 7.23 -18.83 -7.49
C GLY A 290 8.03 -17.63 -6.96
N ALA A 291 9.36 -17.71 -6.94
CA ALA A 291 10.22 -16.63 -6.45
C ALA A 291 10.32 -15.40 -7.39
N GLY A 292 9.67 -15.40 -8.55
CA GLY A 292 9.83 -14.36 -9.56
C GLY A 292 11.04 -14.55 -10.45
N HIS A 293 11.35 -13.52 -11.25
CA HIS A 293 12.66 -13.37 -11.87
C HIS A 293 13.72 -13.19 -10.78
N PRO A 294 14.81 -13.98 -10.76
CA PRO A 294 15.96 -13.63 -9.95
C PRO A 294 16.35 -12.20 -10.31
N ILE A 295 16.42 -11.32 -9.30
CA ILE A 295 16.86 -9.94 -9.48
C ILE A 295 18.30 -10.02 -10.00
N ASP A 296 18.49 -9.68 -11.28
CA ASP A 296 19.79 -9.46 -11.88
C ASP A 296 20.00 -7.93 -11.97
N PRO A 297 20.85 -7.35 -11.10
CA PRO A 297 21.12 -5.92 -11.11
C PRO A 297 21.65 -5.41 -12.46
N ALA A 298 22.22 -6.28 -13.30
CA ALA A 298 22.70 -5.95 -14.63
C ALA A 298 21.61 -6.00 -15.72
N ASN A 299 20.44 -6.57 -15.43
CA ASN A 299 19.30 -6.65 -16.34
C ASN A 299 18.08 -5.90 -15.75
N PRO A 300 17.77 -4.68 -16.23
CA PRO A 300 16.65 -3.88 -15.73
C PRO A 300 15.27 -4.49 -15.99
N ASP A 301 15.17 -5.53 -16.84
CA ASP A 301 13.90 -6.24 -17.08
C ASP A 301 13.62 -7.34 -16.03
N SER A 302 14.58 -7.62 -15.13
CA SER A 302 14.45 -8.67 -14.10
C SER A 302 13.88 -8.17 -12.77
N TYR A 303 13.72 -6.85 -12.61
CA TYR A 303 13.19 -6.25 -11.39
C TYR A 303 12.35 -5.02 -11.70
N GLU A 304 11.35 -4.79 -10.87
CA GLU A 304 10.61 -3.53 -10.85
C GLU A 304 11.14 -2.69 -9.68
N ILE A 305 11.44 -1.42 -9.94
CA ILE A 305 11.79 -0.47 -8.88
C ILE A 305 10.51 0.24 -8.47
N ASN A 306 10.15 0.15 -7.20
CA ASN A 306 9.13 1.01 -6.63
C ASN A 306 9.57 2.47 -6.81
N PRO A 307 8.84 3.30 -7.59
CA PRO A 307 9.31 4.62 -8.00
C PRO A 307 9.45 5.63 -6.85
N ILE A 308 9.06 5.26 -5.63
CA ILE A 308 9.02 6.16 -4.48
C ILE A 308 9.83 5.62 -3.30
N THR A 309 9.71 4.35 -2.95
CA THR A 309 10.57 3.77 -1.88
C THR A 309 11.96 3.42 -2.40
N GLY A 310 12.10 3.20 -3.72
CA GLY A 310 13.34 2.72 -4.33
C GLY A 310 13.58 1.22 -4.13
N ASP A 311 12.65 0.49 -3.50
CA ASP A 311 12.77 -0.95 -3.29
C ASP A 311 12.68 -1.69 -4.62
N THR A 312 13.51 -2.73 -4.77
CA THR A 312 13.52 -3.62 -5.94
C THR A 312 12.71 -4.87 -5.64
N THR A 313 11.66 -5.13 -6.41
CA THR A 313 10.93 -6.41 -6.42
C THR A 313 11.25 -7.19 -7.69
N ALA A 314 11.14 -8.52 -7.66
CA ALA A 314 11.24 -9.32 -8.88
C ALA A 314 10.17 -8.89 -9.89
N ALA A 315 10.53 -8.78 -11.17
CA ALA A 315 9.57 -8.51 -12.23
C ALA A 315 8.63 -9.70 -12.44
N GLY A 316 7.38 -9.46 -12.86
CA GLY A 316 6.41 -10.51 -13.19
C GLY A 316 5.49 -10.97 -12.04
N ILE A 317 5.60 -10.34 -10.87
CA ILE A 317 4.65 -10.53 -9.76
C ILE A 317 3.33 -9.85 -10.10
N VAL A 318 2.24 -10.61 -10.01
CA VAL A 318 0.88 -10.15 -10.27
C VAL A 318 -0.01 -10.48 -9.09
N THR A 319 -1.04 -9.68 -8.85
CA THR A 319 -2.09 -10.05 -7.89
C THR A 319 -3.13 -10.92 -8.59
N THR A 320 -3.48 -12.06 -8.01
CA THR A 320 -4.47 -12.97 -8.59
C THR A 320 -5.35 -13.62 -7.53
N ASN A 321 -6.58 -13.94 -7.90
CA ASN A 321 -7.50 -14.75 -7.10
C ASN A 321 -7.49 -16.23 -7.51
N LYS A 322 -6.84 -16.57 -8.63
CA LYS A 322 -6.69 -17.95 -9.11
C LYS A 322 -5.28 -18.22 -9.58
N ALA A 323 -4.73 -19.35 -9.19
CA ALA A 323 -3.36 -19.69 -9.50
C ALA A 323 -3.10 -21.19 -9.47
N TYR A 324 -2.04 -21.59 -10.14
CA TYR A 324 -1.45 -22.91 -9.90
C TYR A 324 -0.61 -22.87 -8.62
N ILE A 325 -0.67 -23.93 -7.81
CA ILE A 325 0.36 -24.17 -6.81
C ILE A 325 1.54 -24.81 -7.56
N PHE A 326 2.68 -24.14 -7.51
CA PHE A 326 3.91 -24.57 -8.18
C PHE A 326 4.99 -24.87 -7.17
N ASP A 327 5.77 -25.92 -7.44
CA ASP A 327 6.87 -26.30 -6.58
C ASP A 327 8.13 -26.69 -7.37
N PRO A 328 9.18 -25.84 -7.43
CA PRO A 328 10.44 -26.17 -8.08
C PRO A 328 11.34 -27.03 -7.19
N SER A 329 11.80 -28.16 -7.72
CA SER A 329 12.67 -29.12 -7.02
C SER A 329 13.92 -28.51 -6.35
N GLY A 330 14.04 -28.72 -5.04
CA GLY A 330 15.23 -28.42 -4.24
C GLY A 330 16.24 -29.54 -4.28
N VAL A 331 16.87 -29.69 -5.44
CA VAL A 331 18.01 -30.61 -5.63
C VAL A 331 19.18 -30.34 -4.65
N LEU A 332 19.13 -29.31 -3.79
CA LEU A 332 20.25 -28.87 -2.95
C LEU A 332 20.00 -28.72 -1.43
N SER A 333 18.81 -28.95 -0.86
CA SER A 333 18.51 -28.46 0.51
C SER A 333 17.91 -29.38 1.56
N ASN A 334 17.91 -30.72 1.43
CA ASN A 334 17.37 -31.63 2.45
C ASN A 334 15.93 -31.25 2.88
N GLY A 335 14.94 -31.58 2.04
CA GLY A 335 13.59 -31.99 2.46
C GLY A 335 13.05 -31.43 3.79
N ASP A 336 12.25 -30.38 3.81
CA ASP A 336 11.64 -29.80 5.02
C ASP A 336 10.41 -30.58 5.49
N GLY A 337 9.92 -31.52 4.66
CA GLY A 337 8.82 -32.43 4.97
C GLY A 337 7.45 -31.77 4.91
N ILE A 338 7.29 -30.72 4.10
CA ILE A 338 6.03 -30.00 3.87
C ILE A 338 5.60 -30.20 2.40
N LEU A 339 4.32 -30.51 2.18
CA LEU A 339 3.81 -30.69 0.83
C LEU A 339 4.03 -29.42 -0.03
N PHE A 340 4.69 -29.56 -1.19
CA PHE A 340 4.97 -28.47 -2.14
C PHE A 340 5.94 -27.39 -1.62
N SER A 341 6.97 -27.80 -0.87
CA SER A 341 8.03 -26.93 -0.31
C SER A 341 9.33 -26.91 -1.11
N GLY A 342 9.45 -27.77 -2.12
CA GLY A 342 10.51 -27.64 -3.11
C GLY A 342 11.83 -28.16 -2.63
N ASP A 343 11.87 -29.31 -1.97
CA ASP A 343 13.11 -29.97 -1.59
C ASP A 343 13.05 -31.50 -1.50
N GLU A 344 11.97 -32.13 -1.97
CA GLU A 344 11.95 -33.57 -2.20
C GLU A 344 12.65 -33.97 -3.50
N LEU A 345 13.70 -34.77 -3.35
CA LEU A 345 14.34 -35.47 -4.46
C LEU A 345 13.34 -36.44 -5.11
N LEU A 346 13.03 -36.16 -6.39
CA LEU A 346 12.33 -37.04 -7.34
C LEU A 346 10.79 -37.15 -7.19
N ALA A 347 10.07 -36.02 -7.05
CA ALA A 347 8.62 -36.02 -7.22
C ALA A 347 8.22 -36.28 -8.70
N PRO A 348 7.40 -37.30 -9.02
CA PRO A 348 6.97 -37.64 -10.37
C PRO A 348 5.47 -37.46 -10.56
N THR A 349 4.99 -36.28 -10.22
CA THR A 349 3.68 -35.75 -10.65
C THR A 349 3.82 -34.34 -11.25
N GLY A 350 5.00 -34.00 -11.76
CA GLY A 350 5.33 -32.69 -12.31
C GLY A 350 5.60 -31.60 -11.27
N TYR A 351 5.75 -30.36 -11.74
CA TYR A 351 5.99 -29.16 -10.91
C TYR A 351 4.70 -28.54 -10.36
N PHE A 352 3.56 -29.16 -10.63
CA PHE A 352 2.23 -28.64 -10.33
C PHE A 352 1.49 -29.57 -9.40
N PHE A 353 0.59 -29.00 -8.60
CA PHE A 353 -0.39 -29.81 -7.88
C PHE A 353 -1.42 -30.40 -8.88
N THR A 354 -1.55 -31.73 -8.91
CA THR A 354 -2.43 -32.45 -9.85
C THR A 354 -3.57 -33.18 -9.17
N PHE A 355 -4.61 -33.53 -9.94
CA PHE A 355 -5.75 -34.30 -9.43
C PHE A 355 -5.33 -35.71 -8.94
N ASN A 356 -4.47 -36.40 -9.70
CA ASN A 356 -4.00 -37.74 -9.32
C ASN A 356 -3.23 -37.72 -8.00
N TYR A 357 -2.43 -36.67 -7.76
CA TYR A 357 -1.78 -36.48 -6.46
C TYR A 357 -2.80 -36.30 -5.33
N MET A 358 -3.83 -35.45 -5.51
CA MET A 358 -4.89 -35.25 -4.53
C MET A 358 -5.59 -36.57 -4.15
N GLU A 359 -5.89 -37.41 -5.15
CA GLU A 359 -6.52 -38.71 -4.94
C GLU A 359 -5.59 -39.66 -4.16
N ALA A 360 -4.32 -39.75 -4.56
CA ALA A 360 -3.33 -40.57 -3.87
C ALA A 360 -3.08 -40.09 -2.42
N ALA A 361 -3.03 -38.77 -2.20
CA ALA A 361 -2.85 -38.15 -0.89
C ALA A 361 -4.06 -38.34 0.03
N ALA A 362 -5.25 -38.55 -0.52
CA ALA A 362 -6.43 -38.95 0.26
C ALA A 362 -6.41 -40.44 0.61
N VAL A 363 -6.06 -41.32 -0.35
CA VAL A 363 -6.16 -42.78 -0.20
C VAL A 363 -5.03 -43.35 0.66
N PHE A 364 -3.78 -42.96 0.41
CA PHE A 364 -2.61 -43.55 1.06
C PHE A 364 -2.65 -43.45 2.59
N PRO A 365 -2.77 -42.25 3.21
CA PRO A 365 -2.79 -42.14 4.67
C PRO A 365 -4.04 -42.78 5.28
N ALA A 366 -5.19 -42.75 4.59
CA ALA A 366 -6.41 -43.39 5.07
C ALA A 366 -6.23 -44.92 5.21
N VAL A 367 -5.64 -45.55 4.19
CA VAL A 367 -5.37 -47.00 4.21
C VAL A 367 -4.26 -47.34 5.21
N LEU A 368 -3.17 -46.56 5.24
CA LEU A 368 -2.06 -46.76 6.18
C LEU A 368 -2.57 -46.76 7.63
N ASN A 369 -3.33 -45.73 8.01
CA ASN A 369 -3.89 -45.60 9.36
C ASN A 369 -4.87 -46.72 9.70
N THR A 370 -5.70 -47.13 8.74
CA THR A 370 -6.66 -48.24 8.92
C THR A 370 -5.96 -49.59 9.10
N ALA A 371 -4.90 -49.84 8.32
CA ALA A 371 -4.10 -51.06 8.38
C ALA A 371 -3.35 -51.17 9.72
N LEU A 372 -2.71 -50.07 10.15
CA LEU A 372 -2.05 -49.97 11.45
C LEU A 372 -3.04 -50.19 12.60
N ALA A 373 -4.22 -49.56 12.55
CA ALA A 373 -5.28 -49.74 13.55
C ALA A 373 -5.82 -51.18 13.59
N SER A 374 -5.71 -51.92 12.50
CA SER A 374 -6.10 -53.34 12.39
C SER A 374 -5.01 -54.31 12.87
N GLY A 375 -3.85 -53.80 13.31
CA GLY A 375 -2.74 -54.60 13.83
C GLY A 375 -1.82 -55.20 12.76
N ILE A 376 -1.88 -54.70 11.53
CA ILE A 376 -0.88 -55.01 10.50
C ILE A 376 0.44 -54.32 10.89
N ASP A 377 1.58 -54.96 10.62
CA ASP A 377 2.88 -54.33 10.86
C ASP A 377 3.10 -53.11 9.94
N LEU A 378 4.10 -52.27 10.26
CA LEU A 378 4.33 -51.02 9.54
C LEU A 378 4.60 -51.26 8.05
N GLN A 379 5.49 -52.18 7.72
CA GLN A 379 5.83 -52.51 6.33
C GLN A 379 4.59 -52.99 5.56
N GLY A 380 3.82 -53.92 6.13
CA GLY A 380 2.58 -54.42 5.53
C GLY A 380 1.52 -53.34 5.38
N SER A 381 1.44 -52.39 6.32
CA SER A 381 0.51 -51.26 6.25
C SER A 381 0.91 -50.26 5.16
N LEU A 382 2.21 -49.96 5.04
CA LEU A 382 2.74 -49.12 3.96
C LEU A 382 2.54 -49.79 2.59
N SER A 383 2.75 -51.11 2.51
CA SER A 383 2.50 -51.85 1.28
C SER A 383 1.03 -51.89 0.89
N ALA A 384 0.12 -52.04 1.85
CA ALA A 384 -1.33 -51.99 1.59
C ALA A 384 -1.77 -50.59 1.14
N ALA A 385 -1.20 -49.53 1.71
CA ALA A 385 -1.46 -48.15 1.31
C ALA A 385 -1.01 -47.87 -0.13
N ALA A 386 0.23 -48.25 -0.47
CA ALA A 386 0.75 -48.13 -1.83
C ALA A 386 -0.01 -49.01 -2.84
N ASP A 387 -0.36 -50.25 -2.49
CA ASP A 387 -1.18 -51.11 -3.35
C ASP A 387 -2.54 -50.47 -3.64
N SER A 388 -3.19 -49.91 -2.61
CA SER A 388 -4.52 -49.28 -2.77
C SER A 388 -4.49 -48.07 -3.70
N VAL A 389 -3.42 -47.26 -3.67
CA VAL A 389 -3.22 -46.17 -4.63
C VAL A 389 -2.92 -46.72 -6.02
N ALA A 390 -2.01 -47.69 -6.15
CA ALA A 390 -1.64 -48.26 -7.45
C ALA A 390 -2.80 -48.99 -8.14
N TYR A 391 -3.70 -49.61 -7.36
CA TYR A 391 -4.88 -50.33 -7.84
C TYR A 391 -5.91 -49.42 -8.54
N ILE A 392 -5.84 -48.11 -8.32
CA ILE A 392 -6.68 -47.13 -9.04
C ILE A 392 -6.35 -47.16 -10.54
N TYR A 393 -5.07 -47.38 -10.87
CA TYR A 393 -4.53 -47.20 -12.22
C TYR A 393 -4.15 -48.51 -12.91
N LEU A 394 -3.86 -49.56 -12.13
CA LEU A 394 -3.32 -50.82 -12.64
C LEU A 394 -4.16 -52.03 -12.20
N ASP A 395 -3.92 -53.16 -12.85
CA ASP A 395 -4.49 -54.44 -12.42
C ASP A 395 -3.92 -54.90 -11.06
N SER A 396 -4.62 -55.83 -10.42
CA SER A 396 -4.27 -56.31 -9.06
C SER A 396 -2.90 -56.97 -8.92
N GLU A 397 -2.34 -57.55 -9.99
CA GLU A 397 -1.02 -58.18 -9.91
C GLU A 397 0.07 -57.10 -9.94
N SER A 398 -0.07 -56.15 -10.86
CA SER A 398 0.83 -55.00 -11.00
C SER A 398 0.78 -54.07 -9.77
N SER A 399 -0.42 -53.77 -9.25
CA SER A 399 -0.60 -52.91 -8.08
C SER A 399 0.04 -53.52 -6.83
N ALA A 400 -0.15 -54.82 -6.60
CA ALA A 400 0.41 -55.52 -5.45
C ALA A 400 1.95 -55.56 -5.49
N ALA A 401 2.53 -55.73 -6.69
CA ALA A 401 3.98 -55.67 -6.87
C ALA A 401 4.56 -54.28 -6.53
N ILE A 402 3.89 -53.22 -6.98
CA ILE A 402 4.24 -51.83 -6.64
C ILE A 402 4.08 -51.60 -5.14
N GLY A 403 2.95 -52.00 -4.56
CA GLY A 403 2.67 -51.87 -3.13
C GLY A 403 3.76 -52.51 -2.27
N SER A 404 4.17 -53.73 -2.61
CA SER A 404 5.29 -54.40 -1.94
C SER A 404 6.61 -53.62 -2.07
N SER A 405 6.93 -53.13 -3.27
CA SER A 405 8.19 -52.41 -3.54
C SER A 405 8.26 -51.07 -2.81
N VAL A 406 7.22 -50.24 -2.96
CA VAL A 406 7.14 -48.89 -2.36
C VAL A 406 7.05 -48.98 -0.84
N GLY A 407 6.20 -49.87 -0.32
CA GLY A 407 6.06 -50.06 1.13
C GLY A 407 7.36 -50.53 1.80
N GLN A 408 8.14 -51.39 1.12
CA GLN A 408 9.46 -51.77 1.60
C GLN A 408 10.43 -50.58 1.59
N ALA A 409 10.49 -49.81 0.50
CA ALA A 409 11.39 -48.65 0.40
C ALA A 409 11.13 -47.61 1.49
N LEU A 410 9.86 -47.28 1.76
CA LEU A 410 9.47 -46.34 2.82
C LEU A 410 9.82 -46.88 4.21
N ASN A 411 9.60 -48.18 4.45
CA ASN A 411 9.96 -48.80 5.72
C ASN A 411 11.47 -48.81 5.96
N ASP A 412 12.26 -49.09 4.92
CA ASP A 412 13.73 -49.08 4.99
C ASP A 412 14.25 -47.67 5.30
N GLU A 413 13.66 -46.63 4.70
CA GLU A 413 13.99 -45.23 4.98
C GLU A 413 13.60 -44.83 6.42
N TYR A 414 12.41 -45.24 6.90
CA TYR A 414 11.97 -45.03 8.28
C TYR A 414 12.93 -45.66 9.29
N VAL A 415 13.34 -46.92 9.06
CA VAL A 415 14.30 -47.61 9.92
C VAL A 415 15.68 -46.93 9.89
N ALA A 416 16.11 -46.43 8.72
CA ALA A 416 17.35 -45.68 8.60
C ALA A 416 17.30 -44.35 9.38
N CYS A 417 16.17 -43.64 9.32
CA CYS A 417 15.94 -42.42 10.10
C CYS A 417 16.01 -42.69 11.61
N LEU A 418 15.33 -43.72 12.11
CA LEU A 418 15.41 -44.10 13.53
C LEU A 418 16.84 -44.45 13.95
N THR A 419 17.59 -45.12 13.07
CA THR A 419 18.99 -45.48 13.32
C THR A 419 19.92 -44.25 13.40
N SER A 420 19.51 -43.11 12.84
CA SER A 420 20.24 -41.84 12.94
C SER A 420 20.11 -41.15 14.30
N GLY A 421 19.17 -41.60 15.16
CA GLY A 421 18.91 -41.03 16.48
C GLY A 421 17.76 -40.03 16.54
N ALA A 422 17.02 -39.84 15.43
CA ALA A 422 15.75 -39.11 15.41
C ALA A 422 14.63 -39.91 16.10
N ASP A 423 13.59 -39.20 16.58
CA ASP A 423 12.43 -39.83 17.20
C ASP A 423 11.40 -40.35 16.16
N GLU A 424 10.46 -41.16 16.63
CA GLU A 424 9.43 -41.77 15.78
C GLU A 424 8.55 -40.73 15.08
N GLU A 425 8.27 -39.61 15.75
CA GLU A 425 7.47 -38.52 15.20
C GLU A 425 8.17 -37.88 14.00
N THR A 426 9.44 -37.51 14.15
CA THR A 426 10.29 -36.98 13.08
C THR A 426 10.40 -37.97 11.92
N CYS A 427 10.63 -39.25 12.20
CA CYS A 427 10.80 -40.25 11.15
C CYS A 427 9.49 -40.61 10.44
N SER A 428 8.33 -40.46 11.10
CA SER A 428 7.02 -40.74 10.48
C SER A 428 6.69 -39.80 9.32
N ALA A 429 7.34 -38.63 9.23
CA ALA A 429 7.22 -37.71 8.10
C ALA A 429 7.61 -38.35 6.75
N ILE A 430 8.46 -39.39 6.76
CA ILE A 430 8.83 -40.16 5.56
C ILE A 430 7.60 -40.73 4.84
N PHE A 431 6.52 -41.07 5.57
CA PHE A 431 5.33 -41.65 4.96
C PHE A 431 4.57 -40.67 4.06
N GLN A 432 4.81 -39.36 4.18
CA GLN A 432 4.26 -38.36 3.26
C GLN A 432 4.78 -38.50 1.82
N LYS A 433 5.92 -39.19 1.62
CA LYS A 433 6.42 -39.57 0.29
C LYS A 433 5.59 -40.65 -0.40
N GLY A 434 4.74 -41.36 0.36
CA GLY A 434 4.00 -42.54 -0.10
C GLY A 434 3.14 -42.33 -1.34
N PRO A 435 2.25 -41.32 -1.39
CA PRO A 435 1.47 -40.99 -2.58
C PRO A 435 2.35 -40.83 -3.82
N THR A 436 3.33 -39.94 -3.72
CA THR A 436 4.26 -39.58 -4.80
C THR A 436 5.10 -40.77 -5.28
N ALA A 437 5.68 -41.53 -4.36
CA ALA A 437 6.47 -42.73 -4.67
C ALA A 437 5.63 -43.83 -5.35
N THR A 438 4.35 -43.92 -4.97
CA THR A 438 3.43 -44.88 -5.58
C THR A 438 3.05 -44.48 -7.00
N LEU A 439 2.67 -43.23 -7.22
CA LEU A 439 2.35 -42.71 -8.56
C LEU A 439 3.55 -42.84 -9.51
N LEU A 440 4.79 -42.66 -9.03
CA LEU A 440 6.00 -42.92 -9.82
C LEU A 440 6.08 -44.34 -10.35
N ALA A 441 5.89 -45.28 -9.43
CA ALA A 441 6.02 -46.70 -9.71
C ALA A 441 4.92 -47.14 -10.69
N VAL A 442 3.74 -46.53 -10.58
CA VAL A 442 2.62 -46.73 -11.50
C VAL A 442 2.96 -46.23 -12.90
N GLN A 443 3.41 -44.97 -13.04
CA GLN A 443 3.83 -44.41 -14.34
C GLN A 443 4.87 -45.28 -15.03
N THR A 444 5.88 -45.70 -14.27
CA THR A 444 6.96 -46.53 -14.79
C THR A 444 6.44 -47.90 -15.23
N ALA A 445 5.50 -48.49 -14.47
CA ALA A 445 4.92 -49.80 -14.80
C ALA A 445 4.03 -49.76 -16.06
N CYS A 446 3.43 -48.61 -16.36
CA CYS A 446 2.50 -48.44 -17.47
C CYS A 446 3.08 -47.68 -18.68
N ASP A 447 4.39 -47.43 -18.71
CA ASP A 447 5.06 -46.64 -19.75
C ASP A 447 4.38 -45.27 -19.99
N TYR A 448 3.92 -44.63 -18.91
CA TYR A 448 3.24 -43.32 -18.91
C TYR A 448 1.86 -43.30 -19.63
N GLU A 449 1.29 -44.45 -20.00
CA GLU A 449 0.00 -44.51 -20.74
C GLU A 449 -1.23 -44.72 -19.83
N CYS A 450 -1.06 -44.86 -18.51
CA CYS A 450 -2.16 -45.16 -17.57
C CYS A 450 -2.91 -43.94 -17.01
N GLY A 451 -2.69 -42.75 -17.56
CA GLY A 451 -3.36 -41.53 -17.10
C GLY A 451 -2.88 -41.02 -15.74
N VAL A 452 -1.73 -41.50 -15.26
CA VAL A 452 -1.03 -40.92 -14.12
C VAL A 452 -0.12 -39.82 -14.63
N ASP A 453 -0.50 -38.56 -14.37
CA ASP A 453 0.16 -37.32 -14.79
C ASP A 453 0.13 -37.04 -16.30
N ASP A 454 -0.60 -36.00 -16.69
CA ASP A 454 -0.52 -35.40 -18.02
C ASP A 454 -0.27 -33.89 -17.94
N SER A 455 0.70 -33.49 -17.10
CA SER A 455 1.22 -32.15 -16.76
C SER A 455 1.17 -31.03 -17.83
N GLY A 456 0.91 -31.35 -19.10
CA GLY A 456 0.58 -30.41 -20.15
C GLY A 456 -0.82 -29.87 -20.23
N TRP A 457 -1.77 -30.46 -19.49
CA TRP A 457 -3.16 -30.10 -19.60
C TRP A 457 -3.69 -29.59 -18.25
N ASP A 458 -4.58 -28.62 -18.34
CA ASP A 458 -5.39 -28.19 -17.19
C ASP A 458 -6.35 -29.33 -16.84
N PHE A 459 -6.80 -29.37 -15.59
CA PHE A 459 -7.74 -30.40 -15.12
C PHE A 459 -8.90 -30.64 -16.09
N ASP A 460 -9.02 -31.87 -16.58
CA ASP A 460 -10.15 -32.30 -17.39
C ASP A 460 -11.11 -33.16 -16.55
N PRO A 461 -12.34 -32.67 -16.26
CA PRO A 461 -13.31 -33.43 -15.49
C PRO A 461 -13.82 -34.69 -16.20
N GLU A 462 -13.63 -34.85 -17.51
CA GLU A 462 -13.96 -36.07 -18.24
C GLU A 462 -13.01 -37.22 -17.91
N TYR A 463 -11.71 -36.93 -17.78
CA TYR A 463 -10.67 -37.92 -17.55
C TYR A 463 -10.21 -38.01 -16.08
N GLY A 464 -10.47 -36.98 -15.27
CA GLY A 464 -10.02 -36.95 -13.88
C GLY A 464 -8.50 -36.85 -13.76
N THR A 465 -7.86 -36.11 -14.67
CA THR A 465 -6.40 -35.92 -14.72
C THR A 465 -6.08 -34.45 -14.98
N GLY A 466 -4.83 -34.04 -14.76
CA GLY A 466 -4.34 -32.69 -15.07
C GLY A 466 -4.08 -31.79 -13.87
N ARG A 467 -3.61 -30.57 -14.18
CA ARG A 467 -3.21 -29.55 -13.19
C ARG A 467 -4.42 -28.87 -12.55
N LEU A 468 -4.37 -28.66 -11.24
CA LEU A 468 -5.44 -28.00 -10.50
C LEU A 468 -5.18 -26.49 -10.39
N ILE A 469 -6.18 -25.68 -10.75
CA ILE A 469 -6.19 -24.23 -10.50
C ILE A 469 -6.90 -23.97 -9.18
N PHE A 470 -6.20 -23.40 -8.21
CA PHE A 470 -6.73 -23.08 -6.90
C PHE A 470 -7.27 -21.66 -6.86
N GLU A 471 -8.30 -21.45 -6.06
CA GLU A 471 -8.82 -20.13 -5.70
C GLU A 471 -8.19 -19.70 -4.38
N VAL A 472 -7.72 -18.45 -4.31
CA VAL A 472 -7.26 -17.85 -3.05
C VAL A 472 -8.48 -17.58 -2.18
N ASP A 473 -8.47 -18.14 -0.97
CA ASP A 473 -9.54 -17.93 -0.01
C ASP A 473 -9.46 -16.50 0.53
N ASN A 474 -10.62 -15.85 0.66
CA ASN A 474 -10.71 -14.54 1.29
C ASN A 474 -10.21 -14.64 2.75
N ALA A 475 -9.06 -14.05 3.02
CA ALA A 475 -8.45 -14.08 4.35
C ALA A 475 -8.62 -12.73 5.06
N CYS A 476 -9.16 -12.76 6.27
CA CYS A 476 -9.18 -11.61 7.18
C CYS A 476 -7.95 -11.67 8.07
N LEU A 477 -6.89 -10.96 7.68
CA LEU A 477 -5.67 -10.89 8.45
C LEU A 477 -5.81 -9.79 9.51
N LEU A 478 -5.83 -10.17 10.78
CA LEU A 478 -5.85 -9.18 11.87
C LEU A 478 -4.57 -8.36 11.81
N ASP A 479 -4.72 -7.05 11.68
CA ASP A 479 -3.58 -6.17 11.50
C ASP A 479 -3.60 -4.98 12.46
N LYS A 480 -2.42 -4.39 12.58
CA LYS A 480 -2.17 -3.09 13.15
C LYS A 480 -1.53 -2.25 12.06
N THR A 481 -2.24 -1.21 11.62
CA THR A 481 -1.79 -0.33 10.57
C THR A 481 -0.97 0.82 11.14
N THR A 482 0.09 1.19 10.42
CA THR A 482 0.78 2.47 10.59
C THR A 482 0.72 3.23 9.28
N GLN A 483 0.18 4.45 9.34
CA GLN A 483 0.14 5.37 8.22
C GLN A 483 1.18 6.48 8.39
N ARG A 484 1.94 6.73 7.32
CA ARG A 484 2.80 7.91 7.19
C ARG A 484 2.24 8.76 6.07
N VAL A 485 1.86 9.98 6.40
CA VAL A 485 1.21 10.87 5.45
C VAL A 485 2.07 12.11 5.23
N ASN A 486 2.27 12.47 3.97
CA ASN A 486 2.79 13.78 3.57
C ASN A 486 1.72 14.51 2.78
N VAL A 487 1.37 15.71 3.23
CA VAL A 487 0.43 16.61 2.57
C VAL A 487 1.19 17.83 2.09
N PHE A 488 0.99 18.18 0.83
CA PHE A 488 1.48 19.42 0.25
C PHE A 488 0.28 20.29 -0.08
N GLY A 489 0.33 21.51 0.45
CA GLY A 489 -0.69 22.53 0.25
C GLY A 489 -0.08 23.75 -0.42
N ALA A 490 -0.82 24.30 -1.39
CA ALA A 490 -0.61 25.68 -1.77
C ALA A 490 -1.37 26.56 -0.78
N TYR A 491 -0.67 27.48 -0.14
CA TYR A 491 -1.32 28.48 0.70
C TYR A 491 -2.09 29.44 -0.21
N SER A 492 -3.42 29.37 -0.22
CA SER A 492 -4.26 30.26 -1.05
C SER A 492 -4.52 31.60 -0.34
N GLY A 493 -4.14 31.72 0.93
CA GLY A 493 -4.37 32.86 1.82
C GLY A 493 -3.56 34.14 1.54
N ALA A 494 -3.14 34.39 0.30
CA ALA A 494 -2.53 35.67 -0.08
C ALA A 494 -2.93 36.14 -1.49
N ASN A 495 -4.17 35.90 -1.92
CA ASN A 495 -4.68 36.58 -3.13
C ASN A 495 -5.20 37.99 -2.84
N ALA A 496 -5.33 38.40 -1.58
CA ALA A 496 -5.75 39.74 -1.19
C ALA A 496 -4.77 40.38 -0.18
N GLU A 497 -3.79 41.12 -0.68
CA GLU A 497 -2.87 41.90 0.15
C GLU A 497 -3.58 43.20 0.60
N VAL A 498 -3.89 43.31 1.89
CA VAL A 498 -4.41 44.56 2.50
C VAL A 498 -3.24 45.47 2.81
N ASP A 499 -3.19 46.64 2.14
CA ASP A 499 -2.19 47.68 2.43
C ASP A 499 -2.51 48.32 3.79
N LYS A 500 -1.85 47.86 4.87
CA LYS A 500 -2.08 48.33 6.25
C LYS A 500 -1.60 49.76 6.51
N GLU A 501 -0.81 50.34 5.60
CA GLU A 501 -0.32 51.72 5.67
C GLU A 501 -1.22 52.68 4.87
N ALA A 502 -2.13 52.16 4.03
CA ALA A 502 -3.06 52.98 3.26
C ALA A 502 -4.13 53.62 4.17
N PRO A 503 -4.43 54.92 3.98
CA PRO A 503 -5.57 55.54 4.66
C PRO A 503 -6.86 54.81 4.29
N LEU A 504 -7.80 54.72 5.24
CA LEU A 504 -9.12 54.16 5.02
C LEU A 504 -9.74 54.79 3.76
N ALA A 505 -10.15 53.93 2.82
CA ALA A 505 -10.72 54.36 1.56
C ALA A 505 -12.03 55.11 1.81
N ASN A 506 -12.20 56.27 1.20
CA ASN A 506 -13.44 57.05 1.31
C ASN A 506 -14.49 56.65 0.27
N GLU A 507 -14.09 55.95 -0.78
CA GLU A 507 -14.95 55.47 -1.86
C GLU A 507 -14.38 54.22 -2.55
N PHE A 508 -15.25 53.53 -3.30
CA PHE A 508 -14.87 52.39 -4.14
C PHE A 508 -14.17 52.87 -5.41
N GLU A 509 -12.87 52.60 -5.51
CA GLU A 509 -12.02 53.09 -6.58
C GLU A 509 -11.12 51.96 -7.13
N LEU A 510 -10.95 51.92 -8.45
CA LEU A 510 -10.02 51.02 -9.11
C LEU A 510 -8.73 51.78 -9.45
N HIS A 511 -7.61 51.35 -8.87
CA HIS A 511 -6.29 51.97 -9.02
C HIS A 511 -5.50 51.43 -10.22
N GLY A 512 -6.05 50.43 -10.91
CA GLY A 512 -5.43 49.82 -12.08
C GLY A 512 -4.72 48.52 -11.76
N ASN A 513 -3.84 48.07 -12.67
CA ASN A 513 -3.02 46.89 -12.45
C ASN A 513 -1.53 47.19 -12.69
N PHE A 514 -0.65 46.62 -11.87
CA PHE A 514 0.80 46.79 -11.99
C PHE A 514 1.54 45.46 -11.70
N PRO A 515 2.56 45.10 -12.51
CA PRO A 515 3.01 45.76 -13.74
C PRO A 515 1.96 45.68 -14.88
N ASN A 516 2.04 46.60 -15.86
CA ASN A 516 1.26 46.56 -17.11
C ASN A 516 2.06 47.30 -18.21
N PRO A 517 2.63 46.59 -19.22
CA PRO A 517 2.49 45.16 -19.49
C PRO A 517 3.11 44.27 -18.41
N PHE A 518 2.65 43.03 -18.29
CA PHE A 518 3.08 42.08 -17.25
C PHE A 518 3.54 40.72 -17.84
N ASN A 519 4.36 39.98 -17.08
CA ASN A 519 4.83 38.63 -17.44
C ASN A 519 5.24 37.82 -16.19
N PRO A 520 4.58 36.69 -15.86
CA PRO A 520 3.20 36.35 -16.15
C PRO A 520 2.22 36.88 -15.07
N ILE A 521 2.69 37.69 -14.10
CA ILE A 521 1.91 38.11 -12.93
C ILE A 521 1.64 39.62 -12.95
N THR A 522 0.40 40.03 -12.68
CA THR A 522 0.00 41.43 -12.42
C THR A 522 -0.86 41.51 -11.17
N LYS A 523 -0.77 42.63 -10.43
CA LYS A 523 -1.64 42.91 -9.27
C LYS A 523 -2.70 43.94 -9.67
N ILE A 524 -3.97 43.58 -9.56
CA ILE A 524 -5.13 44.46 -9.72
C ILE A 524 -5.39 45.15 -8.37
N ARG A 525 -5.21 46.47 -8.32
CA ARG A 525 -5.36 47.26 -7.10
C ARG A 525 -6.70 48.00 -7.10
N PHE A 526 -7.48 47.84 -6.05
CA PHE A 526 -8.72 48.60 -5.82
C PHE A 526 -8.91 48.89 -4.34
N SER A 527 -9.81 49.82 -4.02
CA SER A 527 -10.19 50.14 -2.66
C SER A 527 -11.69 50.09 -2.48
N THR A 528 -12.16 49.72 -1.29
CA THR A 528 -13.58 49.76 -0.89
C THR A 528 -13.70 50.44 0.47
N GLU A 529 -14.68 51.33 0.61
CA GLU A 529 -14.91 52.13 1.82
C GLU A 529 -15.71 51.40 2.91
N ARG A 530 -16.26 50.23 2.58
CA ARG A 530 -17.10 49.43 3.45
C ARG A 530 -16.96 47.94 3.15
N GLU A 531 -17.42 47.15 4.10
CA GLU A 531 -17.63 45.72 3.89
C GLU A 531 -18.57 45.48 2.70
N SER A 532 -18.13 44.68 1.73
CA SER A 532 -18.91 44.39 0.51
C SER A 532 -18.50 43.06 -0.10
N PHE A 533 -19.43 42.44 -0.82
CA PHE A 533 -19.11 41.23 -1.59
C PHE A 533 -18.38 41.63 -2.87
N VAL A 534 -17.13 41.19 -3.01
CA VAL A 534 -16.25 41.55 -4.11
C VAL A 534 -15.99 40.35 -5.03
N LYS A 535 -16.27 40.53 -6.32
CA LYS A 535 -15.90 39.59 -7.39
C LYS A 535 -14.96 40.25 -8.38
N VAL A 536 -13.79 39.67 -8.60
CA VAL A 536 -12.83 40.10 -9.63
C VAL A 536 -12.77 39.06 -10.74
N THR A 537 -13.14 39.45 -11.96
CA THR A 537 -13.27 38.56 -13.10
C THR A 537 -12.40 39.02 -14.25
N ILE A 538 -11.66 38.10 -14.87
CA ILE A 538 -10.80 38.31 -16.01
C ILE A 538 -11.53 37.88 -17.28
N PHE A 539 -11.45 38.70 -18.32
CA PHE A 539 -12.09 38.47 -19.61
C PHE A 539 -11.11 38.50 -20.77
N SER A 540 -11.39 37.68 -21.78
CA SER A 540 -10.71 37.70 -23.08
C SER A 540 -11.11 38.94 -23.88
N ILE A 541 -10.41 39.22 -24.98
CA ILE A 541 -10.79 40.31 -25.91
C ILE A 541 -12.18 40.10 -26.54
N LEU A 542 -12.65 38.84 -26.58
CA LEU A 542 -13.98 38.47 -27.07
C LEU A 542 -15.07 38.60 -26.00
N GLY A 543 -14.71 38.93 -24.76
CA GLY A 543 -15.62 39.03 -23.62
C GLY A 543 -15.92 37.70 -22.94
N GLU A 544 -15.16 36.65 -23.26
CA GLU A 544 -15.29 35.35 -22.58
C GLU A 544 -14.68 35.44 -21.18
N GLU A 545 -15.36 34.89 -20.18
CA GLU A 545 -14.84 34.78 -18.82
C GLU A 545 -13.67 33.79 -18.81
N ILE A 546 -12.48 34.31 -18.52
CA ILE A 546 -11.23 33.54 -18.50
C ILE A 546 -11.01 32.96 -17.10
N ASN A 547 -11.18 33.77 -16.06
CA ASN A 547 -10.95 33.36 -14.68
C ASN A 547 -11.66 34.30 -13.69
N VAL A 548 -12.00 33.81 -12.51
CA VAL A 548 -12.43 34.60 -11.36
C VAL A 548 -11.33 34.52 -10.30
N VAL A 549 -10.62 35.63 -10.06
CA VAL A 549 -9.42 35.67 -9.21
C VAL A 549 -9.70 36.12 -7.77
N GLU A 550 -10.91 36.60 -7.51
CA GLU A 550 -11.42 36.95 -6.18
C GLU A 550 -12.95 36.85 -6.19
N ASN A 551 -13.56 36.29 -5.14
CA ASN A 551 -15.01 36.10 -5.04
C ASN A 551 -15.45 35.91 -3.58
N SER A 552 -15.22 36.91 -2.74
CA SER A 552 -15.46 36.82 -1.30
C SER A 552 -15.98 38.12 -0.68
N GLN A 553 -16.34 38.07 0.60
CA GLN A 553 -16.70 39.24 1.39
C GLN A 553 -15.43 39.95 1.86
N LEU A 554 -15.21 41.20 1.45
CA LEU A 554 -14.04 42.00 1.83
C LEU A 554 -14.44 43.19 2.71
N ASN A 555 -13.68 43.42 3.78
CA ASN A 555 -13.82 44.59 4.67
C ASN A 555 -13.45 45.92 3.98
N ALA A 556 -13.64 47.05 4.66
CA ALA A 556 -13.14 48.33 4.18
C ALA A 556 -11.60 48.31 4.12
N GLY A 557 -11.02 48.67 2.97
CA GLY A 557 -9.58 48.58 2.78
C GLY A 557 -9.13 48.78 1.33
N THR A 558 -7.81 48.80 1.14
CA THR A 558 -7.17 48.77 -0.18
C THR A 558 -6.57 47.40 -0.39
N TYR A 559 -6.91 46.80 -1.53
CA TYR A 559 -6.62 45.42 -1.88
C TYR A 559 -5.75 45.35 -3.12
N ASN A 560 -4.81 44.39 -3.15
CA ASN A 560 -4.10 43.98 -4.35
C ASN A 560 -4.42 42.52 -4.65
N ILE A 561 -5.10 42.26 -5.77
CA ILE A 561 -5.46 40.92 -6.23
C ILE A 561 -4.54 40.48 -7.34
N SER A 562 -3.85 39.37 -7.16
CA SER A 562 -2.89 38.86 -8.15
C SER A 562 -3.59 38.02 -9.22
N TRP A 563 -3.24 38.24 -10.49
CA TRP A 563 -3.55 37.31 -11.58
C TRP A 563 -2.26 36.81 -12.22
N TYR A 564 -2.15 35.48 -12.33
CA TYR A 564 -0.95 34.77 -12.79
C TYR A 564 -0.98 34.42 -14.29
N GLY A 565 -1.87 35.06 -15.07
CA GLY A 565 -2.01 34.76 -16.49
C GLY A 565 -2.51 33.34 -16.75
N LYS A 566 -3.40 32.84 -15.89
CA LYS A 566 -4.03 31.52 -16.01
C LYS A 566 -5.55 31.62 -16.16
N ASP A 567 -6.16 30.71 -16.91
CA ASP A 567 -7.61 30.54 -16.98
C ASP A 567 -8.15 29.73 -15.79
N SER A 568 -9.47 29.49 -15.79
CA SER A 568 -10.19 28.74 -14.75
C SER A 568 -9.80 27.26 -14.65
N ASN A 569 -9.18 26.68 -15.68
CA ASN A 569 -8.64 25.32 -15.65
C ASN A 569 -7.16 25.30 -15.17
N GLY A 570 -6.59 26.46 -14.83
CA GLY A 570 -5.20 26.58 -14.41
C GLY A 570 -4.19 26.68 -15.55
N ASP A 571 -4.65 26.67 -16.81
CA ASP A 571 -3.81 26.73 -18.00
C ASP A 571 -3.31 28.15 -18.27
N LYS A 572 -2.07 28.27 -18.77
CA LYS A 572 -1.49 29.57 -19.12
C LYS A 572 -2.19 30.16 -20.34
N VAL A 573 -2.72 31.37 -20.20
CA VAL A 573 -3.36 32.06 -21.32
C VAL A 573 -2.33 32.64 -22.32
N PRO A 574 -2.66 32.79 -23.61
CA PRO A 574 -1.75 33.37 -24.60
C PRO A 574 -1.35 34.82 -24.29
N SER A 575 -0.18 35.29 -24.76
CA SER A 575 0.14 36.72 -24.74
C SER A 575 -0.94 37.51 -25.48
N GLY A 576 -1.40 38.61 -24.91
CA GLY A 576 -2.54 39.32 -25.47
C GLY A 576 -3.13 40.37 -24.55
N LEU A 577 -4.14 41.06 -25.07
CA LEU A 577 -4.94 42.03 -24.33
C LEU A 577 -6.06 41.30 -23.59
N TYR A 578 -6.15 41.57 -22.29
CA TYR A 578 -7.21 41.07 -21.41
C TYR A 578 -7.91 42.24 -20.73
N PHE A 579 -9.13 41.99 -20.28
CA PHE A 579 -9.90 42.91 -19.45
C PHE A 579 -10.11 42.31 -18.08
N TYR A 580 -10.27 43.15 -17.06
CA TYR A 580 -10.73 42.70 -15.76
C TYR A 580 -11.88 43.58 -15.28
N GLU A 581 -12.78 42.98 -14.52
CA GLU A 581 -13.91 43.62 -13.87
C GLU A 581 -13.79 43.41 -12.37
N VAL A 582 -13.90 44.48 -11.58
CA VAL A 582 -14.04 44.44 -10.13
C VAL A 582 -15.47 44.86 -9.81
N LYS A 583 -16.26 43.93 -9.28
CA LYS A 583 -17.61 44.18 -8.82
C LYS A 583 -17.64 44.17 -7.30
N SER A 584 -18.16 45.24 -6.68
CA SER A 584 -18.40 45.37 -5.24
C SER A 584 -19.89 45.69 -5.03
N ASP A 585 -20.66 44.72 -4.54
CA ASP A 585 -22.12 44.76 -4.49
C ASP A 585 -22.75 45.13 -5.86
N ASN A 586 -23.33 46.34 -5.95
CA ASN A 586 -23.97 46.92 -7.13
C ASN A 586 -23.04 47.84 -7.94
N ARG A 587 -21.76 47.93 -7.59
CA ARG A 587 -20.76 48.81 -8.23
C ARG A 587 -19.81 47.98 -9.06
N ILE A 588 -19.47 48.48 -10.25
CA ILE A 588 -18.62 47.76 -11.21
C ILE A 588 -17.57 48.73 -11.74
N GLN A 589 -16.31 48.33 -11.66
CA GLN A 589 -15.16 49.02 -12.29
C GLN A 589 -14.46 48.05 -13.23
N LYS A 590 -13.91 48.57 -14.33
CA LYS A 590 -13.24 47.75 -15.36
C LYS A 590 -11.88 48.32 -15.71
N GLY A 591 -10.93 47.45 -15.99
CA GLY A 591 -9.62 47.81 -16.50
C GLY A 591 -9.16 46.88 -17.63
N LYS A 592 -8.03 47.23 -18.23
CA LYS A 592 -7.40 46.45 -19.31
C LYS A 592 -5.93 46.21 -18.99
N MET A 593 -5.41 45.06 -19.41
CA MET A 593 -4.05 44.62 -19.12
C MET A 593 -3.44 43.88 -20.30
N LEU A 594 -2.13 44.04 -20.48
CA LEU A 594 -1.38 43.42 -21.58
C LEU A 594 -0.41 42.38 -21.02
N LEU A 595 -0.65 41.11 -21.34
CA LEU A 595 0.25 40.00 -21.02
C LEU A 595 1.31 39.87 -22.13
N LEU A 596 2.58 39.96 -21.75
CA LEU A 596 3.73 39.65 -22.61
C LEU A 596 4.35 38.34 -22.12
N LYS A 597 4.75 37.46 -23.04
CA LYS A 597 5.57 36.29 -22.73
C LYS A 597 7.05 36.62 -22.87
#